data_AF-A0A7W1RYL9-F1
#
_entry.id   AF-A0A7W1RYL9-F1
#
_cell.length_a   1.000
_cell.length_b   1.000
_cell.length_c   1.000
_cell.angle_alpha   90.00
_cell.angle_beta   90.00
_cell.angle_gamma   90.00
#
_symmetry.space_group_name_H-M   'P 1'
#
loop_
_entity.id
_entity.type
_entity.pdbx_description
1 polymer ?
#
loop_
_entity_poly.entity_id
_entity_poly.type
_entity_poly.pdbx_seq_one_letter_code
_entity_poly.pdbx_strand_id
1 'polypeptide(L)'
;MFASLLGSRFWIVGYISLACGLWLPGEYGYLEPLIPVVLGTMLFFTSLRVRLSALAGEITSLRALRRIGALAGLKLVVLPLVVYALGLLLAPEWALGLFLVAAMPAGMSSAALTGLYGGNIGMALMLILATSLLCPLTVPLQLQLL
;
A
#
# COMPACT_ATOMS: atom_id res chain seq x y z
N MET A 1 -14.25 9.48 -24.19
CA MET A 1 -13.41 8.31 -24.54
C MET A 1 -12.08 8.26 -23.77
N PHE A 2 -11.33 9.37 -23.63
CA PHE A 2 -10.09 9.39 -22.85
C PHE A 2 -10.28 9.21 -21.33
N ALA A 3 -11.33 9.80 -20.76
CA ALA A 3 -11.61 9.66 -19.32
C ALA A 3 -11.89 8.21 -18.87
N SER A 4 -12.41 7.35 -19.74
CA SER A 4 -12.66 5.93 -19.42
C SER A 4 -11.38 5.08 -19.42
N LEU A 5 -10.32 5.52 -20.12
CA LEU A 5 -9.00 4.86 -20.09
C LEU A 5 -8.28 5.08 -18.76
N LEU A 6 -8.49 6.25 -18.13
CA LEU A 6 -7.97 6.59 -16.82
C LEU A 6 -8.83 6.06 -15.65
N GLY A 7 -10.00 5.50 -15.94
CA GLY A 7 -10.93 4.93 -14.96
C GLY A 7 -11.04 3.40 -15.08
N SER A 8 -12.14 2.92 -15.64
CA SER A 8 -12.45 1.48 -15.76
C SER A 8 -11.39 0.65 -16.50
N ARG A 9 -10.59 1.27 -17.37
CA ARG A 9 -9.53 0.60 -18.14
C ARG A 9 -8.10 1.01 -17.74
N PHE A 10 -7.91 1.50 -16.50
CA PHE A 10 -6.60 1.92 -15.99
C PHE A 10 -5.53 0.83 -16.14
N TRP A 11 -5.90 -0.45 -15.97
CA TRP A 11 -4.99 -1.59 -16.13
C TRP A 11 -4.29 -1.59 -17.50
N ILE A 12 -4.98 -1.21 -18.58
CA ILE A 12 -4.39 -1.14 -19.94
C ILE A 12 -3.27 -0.10 -19.96
N VAL A 13 -3.53 1.09 -19.41
CA VAL A 13 -2.54 2.17 -19.34
C VAL A 13 -1.35 1.74 -18.48
N GLY A 14 -1.61 1.09 -17.35
CA GLY A 14 -0.57 0.53 -16.47
C GLY A 14 0.35 -0.45 -17.19
N TYR A 15 -0.20 -1.47 -17.86
CA TYR A 15 0.63 -2.45 -18.58
C TYR A 15 1.37 -1.85 -19.78
N ILE A 16 0.75 -0.93 -20.53
CA ILE A 16 1.43 -0.23 -21.62
C ILE A 16 2.60 0.59 -21.07
N SER A 17 2.41 1.32 -19.96
CA SER A 17 3.50 2.09 -19.35
C SER A 17 4.64 1.20 -18.87
N LEU A 18 4.33 0.01 -18.32
CA LEU A 18 5.33 -0.99 -17.92
C LEU A 18 6.12 -1.51 -19.14
N ALA A 19 5.42 -1.86 -20.22
CA ALA A 19 6.05 -2.35 -21.45
C ALA A 19 6.93 -1.27 -22.10
N CYS A 20 6.44 -0.02 -22.16
CA CYS A 20 7.22 1.11 -22.66
C CYS A 20 8.47 1.37 -21.81
N GLY A 21 8.37 1.31 -20.47
CA GLY A 21 9.50 1.49 -19.57
C GLY A 21 10.57 0.40 -19.71
N LEU A 22 10.16 -0.83 -20.08
CA LEU A 22 11.09 -1.93 -20.34
C LEU A 22 11.79 -1.80 -21.71
N TRP A 23 11.10 -1.30 -22.72
CA TRP A 23 11.63 -1.20 -24.10
C TRP A 23 12.39 0.08 -24.41
N LEU A 24 12.21 1.14 -23.61
CA LEU A 24 12.92 2.41 -23.75
C LEU A 24 13.77 2.66 -22.49
N PRO A 25 14.87 1.94 -22.29
CA PRO A 25 15.81 2.27 -21.23
C PRO A 25 16.46 3.62 -21.55
N GLY A 26 16.05 4.67 -20.85
CA GLY A 26 16.60 6.02 -20.95
C GLY A 26 17.15 6.49 -19.60
N GLU A 27 18.05 7.46 -19.62
CA GLU A 27 18.52 8.14 -18.41
C GLU A 27 17.43 9.10 -17.90
N TYR A 28 16.49 8.56 -17.13
CA TYR A 28 15.37 9.31 -16.56
C TYR A 28 15.67 9.90 -15.19
N GLY A 29 16.94 10.07 -14.82
CA GLY A 29 17.35 10.56 -13.50
C GLY A 29 16.74 11.93 -13.12
N TYR A 30 16.42 12.75 -14.12
CA TYR A 30 15.74 14.04 -13.91
C TYR A 30 14.27 13.90 -13.47
N LEU A 31 13.64 12.73 -13.65
CA LEU A 31 12.29 12.42 -13.19
C LEU A 31 12.25 11.81 -11.79
N GLU A 32 13.39 11.39 -11.23
CA GLU A 32 13.43 10.80 -9.88
C GLU A 32 12.83 11.73 -8.80
N PRO A 33 13.11 13.05 -8.79
CA PRO A 33 12.50 13.97 -7.81
C PRO A 33 10.99 14.11 -7.99
N LEU A 34 10.46 13.79 -9.17
CA LEU A 34 9.02 13.87 -9.46
C LEU A 34 8.26 12.69 -8.84
N ILE A 35 8.91 11.53 -8.63
CA ILE A 35 8.25 10.33 -8.12
C ILE A 35 7.61 10.57 -6.73
N PRO A 36 8.34 11.10 -5.70
CA PRO A 36 7.74 11.38 -4.40
C PRO A 36 6.63 12.45 -4.48
N VAL A 37 6.75 13.43 -5.37
CA VAL A 37 5.76 14.50 -5.55
C VAL A 37 4.45 13.93 -6.12
N VAL A 38 4.53 13.09 -7.15
CA VAL A 38 3.37 12.43 -7.75
C VAL A 38 2.72 11.47 -6.76
N LEU A 39 3.51 10.66 -6.06
CA LEU A 39 2.99 9.76 -5.02
C LEU A 39 2.33 10.57 -3.89
N GLY A 40 2.98 11.63 -3.41
CA GLY A 40 2.47 12.50 -2.34
C GLY A 40 1.15 13.16 -2.72
N THR A 41 1.04 13.71 -3.93
CA THR A 41 -0.20 14.30 -4.43
C THR A 41 -1.31 13.26 -4.59
N MET A 42 -0.99 12.07 -5.10
CA MET A 42 -1.95 10.94 -5.16
C MET A 42 -2.46 10.55 -3.78
N LEU A 43 -1.56 10.36 -2.81
CA LEU A 43 -1.93 10.03 -1.43
C LEU A 43 -2.76 11.14 -0.79
N PHE A 44 -2.42 12.41 -1.02
CA PHE A 44 -3.16 13.56 -0.51
C PHE A 44 -4.59 13.59 -1.03
N PHE A 45 -4.80 13.52 -2.35
CA PHE A 45 -6.15 13.50 -2.93
C PHE A 45 -6.95 12.27 -2.52
N THR A 46 -6.28 11.14 -2.36
CA THR A 46 -6.92 9.91 -1.89
C THR A 46 -7.34 10.02 -0.43
N SER A 47 -6.53 10.68 0.41
CA SER A 47 -6.83 10.92 1.83
C SER A 47 -7.95 11.94 2.03
N LEU A 48 -8.04 12.97 1.18
CA LEU A 48 -9.15 13.95 1.19
C LEU A 48 -10.53 13.32 1.01
N ARG A 49 -10.61 12.15 0.35
CA ARG A 49 -11.88 11.42 0.19
C ARG A 49 -12.29 10.63 1.43
N VAL A 50 -11.38 10.42 2.39
CA VAL A 50 -11.65 9.64 3.59
C VAL A 50 -12.45 10.48 4.58
N ARG A 51 -13.65 10.02 4.93
CA ARG A 51 -14.50 10.68 5.92
C ARG A 51 -14.08 10.24 7.32
N LEU A 52 -13.48 11.15 8.09
CA LEU A 52 -13.04 10.88 9.47
C LEU A 52 -14.19 10.43 10.39
N SER A 53 -15.41 10.92 10.14
CA SER A 53 -16.61 10.51 10.86
C SER A 53 -16.95 9.03 10.69
N ALA A 54 -16.62 8.42 9.55
CA ALA A 54 -16.81 6.99 9.31
C ALA A 54 -15.82 6.13 10.12
N LEU A 55 -14.66 6.69 10.48
CA LEU A 55 -13.62 6.00 11.26
C LEU A 55 -13.92 6.03 12.76
N ALA A 56 -14.42 7.17 13.25
CA ALA A 56 -14.79 7.32 14.65
C ALA A 56 -15.87 6.31 15.08
N GLY A 57 -16.78 5.95 14.15
CA GLY A 57 -17.79 4.91 14.36
C GLY A 57 -17.25 3.47 14.39
N GLU A 58 -16.02 3.23 13.94
CA GLU A 58 -15.38 1.91 13.98
C GLU A 58 -14.61 1.67 15.29
N ILE A 59 -14.16 2.73 15.97
CA ILE A 59 -13.51 2.66 17.28
C ILE A 59 -14.56 2.71 18.41
N THR A 60 -15.56 1.85 18.32
CA THR A 60 -16.66 1.80 19.30
C THR A 60 -16.36 0.90 20.50
N SER A 61 -15.32 0.05 20.42
CA SER A 61 -14.99 -0.88 21.49
C SER A 61 -13.51 -1.26 21.54
N LEU A 62 -13.05 -1.67 22.72
CA LEU A 62 -11.71 -2.22 22.92
C LEU A 62 -11.46 -3.47 22.06
N ARG A 63 -12.52 -4.22 21.73
CA ARG A 63 -12.45 -5.39 20.85
C ARG A 63 -12.15 -4.99 19.40
N ALA A 64 -12.79 -3.93 18.90
CA ALA A 64 -12.51 -3.39 17.57
C ALA A 64 -11.05 -2.90 17.47
N LEU A 65 -10.58 -2.18 18.50
CA LEU A 65 -9.20 -1.71 18.56
C LEU A 65 -8.19 -2.87 18.55
N ARG A 66 -8.42 -3.92 19.35
CA ARG A 66 -7.58 -5.14 19.34
C ARG A 66 -7.57 -5.82 17.97
N ARG A 67 -8.70 -5.85 17.28
CA ARG A 67 -8.81 -6.45 15.94
C ARG A 67 -8.00 -5.67 14.91
N ILE A 68 -8.11 -4.33 14.91
CA ILE A 68 -7.32 -3.46 14.03
C ILE A 68 -5.83 -3.60 14.33
N GLY A 69 -5.45 -3.58 15.61
CA GLY A 69 -4.06 -3.77 16.02
C GLY A 69 -3.49 -5.13 15.57
N ALA A 70 -4.26 -6.20 15.72
CA ALA A 70 -3.85 -7.53 15.26
C ALA A 70 -3.66 -7.59 13.73
N LEU A 71 -4.59 -7.01 12.95
CA LEU A 71 -4.48 -6.96 11.50
C LEU A 71 -3.34 -6.06 11.03
N ALA A 72 -3.10 -4.94 11.71
CA ALA A 72 -1.98 -4.04 11.42
C ALA A 72 -0.64 -4.72 11.70
N GLY A 73 -0.52 -5.43 12.84
CA GLY A 73 0.67 -6.22 13.16
C GLY A 73 0.89 -7.36 12.17
N LEU A 74 -0.17 -8.06 11.76
CA LEU A 74 -0.08 -9.09 10.71
C LEU A 74 0.44 -8.49 9.39
N LYS A 75 -0.08 -7.33 8.98
CA LYS A 75 0.29 -6.69 7.72
C LYS A 75 1.69 -6.08 7.73
N LEU A 76 2.09 -5.45 8.82
CA LEU A 76 3.34 -4.69 8.92
C LEU A 76 4.50 -5.49 9.46
N VAL A 77 4.28 -6.61 10.15
CA VAL A 77 5.36 -7.40 10.78
C VAL A 77 5.39 -8.84 10.27
N VAL A 78 4.26 -9.54 10.35
CA VAL A 78 4.24 -10.96 9.98
C VAL A 78 4.41 -11.14 8.47
N LEU A 79 3.64 -10.42 7.66
CA LEU A 79 3.70 -10.54 6.21
C LEU A 79 5.09 -10.22 5.64
N PRO A 80 5.77 -9.12 6.02
CA PRO A 80 7.10 -8.82 5.49
C PRO A 80 8.15 -9.86 5.87
N LEU A 81 8.14 -10.35 7.12
CA LEU A 81 9.08 -11.39 7.56
C LEU A 81 8.87 -12.71 6.83
N VAL A 82 7.61 -13.11 6.61
CA VAL A 82 7.29 -14.31 5.82
C VAL A 82 7.79 -14.15 4.39
N VAL A 83 7.52 -13.00 3.76
CA VAL A 83 7.98 -12.73 2.39
C VAL A 83 9.50 -12.69 2.31
N TYR A 84 10.18 -12.13 3.30
CA TYR A 84 11.64 -12.12 3.38
C TYR A 84 12.22 -13.54 3.50
N ALA A 85 11.67 -14.37 4.40
CA ALA A 85 12.11 -15.75 4.57
C ALA A 85 11.91 -16.57 3.29
N LEU A 86 10.79 -16.39 2.60
CA LEU A 86 10.55 -17.00 1.29
C LEU A 86 11.52 -16.46 0.22
N GLY A 87 11.81 -15.17 0.24
CA GLY A 87 12.80 -14.53 -0.61
C GLY A 87 14.19 -15.11 -0.41
N LEU A 88 14.63 -15.31 0.84
CA LEU A 88 15.92 -15.95 1.15
C LEU A 88 16.01 -17.39 0.65
N LEU A 89 14.90 -18.12 0.60
CA LEU A 89 14.88 -19.51 0.12
C LEU A 89 14.86 -19.61 -1.41
N LEU A 90 14.09 -18.74 -2.07
CA LEU A 90 13.79 -18.86 -3.51
C LEU A 90 14.63 -17.92 -4.39
N ALA A 91 14.97 -16.73 -3.89
CA ALA A 91 15.57 -15.65 -4.66
C ALA A 91 16.35 -14.68 -3.73
N PRO A 92 17.51 -15.09 -3.17
CA PRO A 92 18.20 -14.36 -2.11
C PRO A 92 18.57 -12.92 -2.47
N GLU A 93 18.97 -12.71 -3.73
CA GLU A 93 19.32 -11.40 -4.29
C GLU A 93 18.14 -10.40 -4.34
N TRP A 94 16.91 -10.89 -4.33
CA TRP A 94 15.68 -10.07 -4.36
C TRP A 94 14.99 -10.01 -2.99
N ALA A 95 15.47 -10.75 -1.99
CA ALA A 95 14.78 -10.93 -0.71
C ALA A 95 14.48 -9.60 -0.01
N LEU A 96 15.45 -8.67 0.00
CA LEU A 96 15.28 -7.35 0.62
C LEU A 96 14.28 -6.46 -0.15
N GLY A 97 14.26 -6.55 -1.49
CA GLY A 97 13.27 -5.87 -2.32
C GLY A 97 11.86 -6.41 -2.08
N LEU A 98 11.70 -7.73 -2.00
CA LEU A 98 10.42 -8.38 -1.67
C LEU A 98 9.93 -8.01 -0.26
N PHE A 99 10.84 -7.99 0.70
CA PHE A 99 10.56 -7.51 2.06
C PHE A 99 10.02 -6.07 2.05
N LEU A 100 10.71 -5.15 1.37
CA LEU A 100 10.31 -3.74 1.31
C LEU A 100 8.91 -3.58 0.70
N VAL A 101 8.61 -4.29 -0.39
CA VAL A 101 7.27 -4.28 -1.02
C VAL A 101 6.21 -4.78 -0.04
N ALA A 102 6.49 -5.87 0.67
CA ALA A 102 5.56 -6.43 1.65
C ALA A 102 5.38 -5.54 2.89
N ALA A 103 6.42 -4.79 3.29
CA ALA A 103 6.43 -3.90 4.45
C ALA A 103 5.65 -2.60 4.24
N MET A 104 5.37 -2.22 2.99
CA MET A 104 4.53 -1.07 2.66
C MET A 104 3.12 -1.18 3.28
N PRO A 105 2.46 -0.04 3.59
CA PRO A 105 1.16 -0.05 4.27
C PRO A 105 0.06 -0.61 3.36
N ALA A 106 -1.13 -0.86 3.93
CA ALA A 106 -2.24 -1.34 3.13
C ALA A 106 -2.65 -0.30 2.08
N GLY A 107 -2.80 -0.74 0.82
CA GLY A 107 -3.15 0.15 -0.28
C GLY A 107 -4.61 0.59 -0.25
N MET A 108 -4.89 1.83 -0.66
CA MET A 108 -6.26 2.39 -0.71
C MET A 108 -7.21 1.62 -1.64
N SER A 109 -6.68 0.89 -2.63
CA SER A 109 -7.46 -0.02 -3.48
C SER A 109 -8.15 -1.14 -2.70
N SER A 110 -7.59 -1.57 -1.56
CA SER A 110 -8.17 -2.63 -0.73
C SER A 110 -9.52 -2.24 -0.13
N ALA A 111 -9.79 -0.96 0.13
CA ALA A 111 -11.10 -0.49 0.60
C ALA A 111 -12.18 -0.64 -0.48
N ALA A 112 -11.85 -0.36 -1.73
CA ALA A 112 -12.76 -0.56 -2.86
C ALA A 112 -13.06 -2.06 -3.06
N LEU A 113 -12.03 -2.91 -3.02
CA LEU A 113 -12.19 -4.37 -3.09
C LEU A 113 -13.04 -4.89 -1.93
N THR A 114 -12.83 -4.38 -0.71
CA THR A 114 -13.62 -4.75 0.46
C THR A 114 -15.11 -4.45 0.23
N GLY A 115 -15.43 -3.30 -0.35
CA GLY A 115 -16.81 -2.95 -0.71
C GLY A 115 -17.41 -3.89 -1.76
N LEU A 116 -16.64 -4.28 -2.78
CA LEU A 116 -17.09 -5.21 -3.83
C LEU A 116 -17.44 -6.60 -3.28
N TYR A 117 -16.69 -7.08 -2.28
CA TYR A 117 -16.92 -8.38 -1.64
C TYR A 117 -17.87 -8.30 -0.43
N GLY A 118 -18.58 -7.19 -0.23
CA GLY A 118 -19.57 -7.02 0.85
C GLY A 118 -18.95 -6.90 2.26
N GLY A 119 -17.67 -6.58 2.35
CA GLY A 119 -16.97 -6.36 3.62
C GLY A 119 -17.18 -4.96 4.21
N ASN A 120 -16.66 -4.74 5.43
CA ASN A 120 -16.74 -3.44 6.08
C ASN A 120 -15.67 -2.47 5.54
N ILE A 121 -16.10 -1.53 4.69
CA ILE A 121 -15.26 -0.48 4.10
C ILE A 121 -14.66 0.45 5.16
N GLY A 122 -15.42 0.80 6.19
CA GLY A 122 -14.96 1.66 7.29
C GLY A 122 -13.77 1.02 8.02
N MET A 123 -13.87 -0.27 8.33
CA MET A 123 -12.79 -1.04 8.94
C MET A 123 -11.55 -1.14 8.03
N ALA A 124 -11.74 -1.34 6.72
CA ALA A 124 -10.64 -1.35 5.77
C ALA A 124 -9.91 0.00 5.70
N LEU A 125 -10.66 1.11 5.64
CA LEU A 125 -10.10 2.46 5.66
C LEU A 125 -9.34 2.74 6.97
N MET A 126 -9.87 2.29 8.10
CA MET A 126 -9.21 2.43 9.40
C MET A 126 -7.89 1.65 9.45
N LEU A 127 -7.85 0.44 8.88
CA LEU A 127 -6.63 -0.35 8.78
C LEU A 127 -5.60 0.31 7.84
N ILE A 128 -6.05 0.85 6.71
CA ILE A 128 -5.17 1.59 5.78
C ILE A 128 -4.54 2.79 6.48
N LEU A 129 -5.32 3.59 7.21
CA LEU A 129 -4.80 4.73 7.95
C LEU A 129 -3.86 4.33 9.08
N ALA A 130 -4.25 3.34 9.89
CA ALA A 130 -3.41 2.84 10.97
C ALA A 130 -2.07 2.32 10.44
N THR A 131 -2.09 1.51 9.38
CA THR A 131 -0.85 0.98 8.79
C THR A 131 -0.02 2.07 8.12
N SER A 132 -0.64 3.05 7.47
CA SER A 132 0.06 4.20 6.88
C SER A 132 0.74 5.08 7.93
N LEU A 133 0.11 5.27 9.09
CA LEU A 133 0.68 6.06 10.20
C LEU A 133 1.81 5.31 10.92
N LEU A 134 1.71 3.99 11.02
CA LEU A 134 2.72 3.14 11.65
C LEU A 134 3.90 2.82 10.72
N CYS A 135 3.71 2.88 9.39
CA CYS A 135 4.72 2.54 8.39
C CYS A 135 6.05 3.32 8.55
N PRO A 136 6.07 4.66 8.72
CA PRO A 136 7.30 5.42 8.88
C PRO A 136 8.18 4.98 10.06
N LEU A 137 7.59 4.33 11.08
CA LEU A 137 8.32 3.81 12.23
C LEU A 137 8.66 2.33 12.07
N THR A 138 7.68 1.53 11.63
CA THR A 138 7.81 0.07 11.55
C THR A 138 8.80 -0.38 10.48
N VAL A 139 8.86 0.29 9.33
CA VAL A 139 9.76 -0.11 8.24
C VAL A 139 11.23 0.13 8.59
N PRO A 140 11.66 1.34 9.02
CA PRO A 140 13.06 1.55 9.41
C PRO A 140 13.51 0.66 10.57
N LEU A 141 12.64 0.44 11.56
CA LEU A 141 12.95 -0.44 12.69
C LEU A 141 13.20 -1.89 12.25
N GLN A 142 12.39 -2.42 11.34
CA GLN A 142 12.59 -3.78 10.85
C GLN A 142 13.86 -3.90 10.01
N LEU A 143 14.21 -2.88 9.22
CA LEU A 143 15.45 -2.86 8.45
C LEU A 143 16.70 -2.78 9.33
N GLN A 144 16.61 -2.17 10.52
CA GLN A 144 17.72 -2.15 11.48
C GLN A 144 17.89 -3.49 12.21
N LEU A 145 16.84 -4.30 12.28
CA LEU A 145 16.84 -5.60 12.96
C LEU A 145 17.27 -6.76 12.05
N LEU A 146 17.16 -6.58 10.73
CA LEU A 146 17.55 -7.54 9.69
C LEU A 146 19.03 -7.38 9.32
#